data_AF-A0AAU9MYE0-F1
#
_entry.id   AF-A0AAU9MYE0-F1
#
_cell.length_a   1.000
_cell.length_b   1.000
_cell.length_c   1.000
_cell.angle_alpha   90.00
_cell.angle_beta   90.00
_cell.angle_gamma   90.00
#
_symmetry.space_group_name_H-M   'P 1'
#
loop_
_entity.id
_entity.type
_entity.pdbx_description
1 polymer ?
#
loop_
_entity_poly.entity_id
_entity_poly.type
_entity_poly.pdbx_seq_one_letter_code
_entity_poly.pdbx_strand_id
1 'polypeptide(L)'
;MSNEKMARELGIEDLFSTLSQASLERVASQYGLCPLDGVFLPRPTQHMKDPPPDKVGIYVKTMEAGLRFPISKFLEDLFSHYFIHISQLKPNSMFKIVAFELMCKAKKVGPCVPLFRILYRLSSSED
;
A
#
# COMPACT_ATOMS: atom_id res chain seq x y z
N MET A 1 21.93 -1.65 20.78
CA MET A 1 22.24 -1.29 19.38
C MET A 1 21.00 -0.62 18.78
N SER A 2 21.14 0.53 18.11
CA SER A 2 20.01 1.18 17.42
C SER A 2 19.51 0.30 16.28
N ASN A 3 18.19 0.25 16.05
CA ASN A 3 17.57 -0.50 14.95
C ASN A 3 18.17 -0.14 13.57
N GLU A 4 18.65 1.10 13.42
CA GLU A 4 19.33 1.57 12.21
C GLU A 4 20.69 0.88 11.99
N LYS A 5 21.41 0.57 13.06
CA LYS A 5 22.72 -0.10 12.99
C LYS A 5 22.56 -1.58 12.60
N MET A 6 21.50 -2.22 13.10
CA MET A 6 21.12 -3.59 12.76
C MET A 6 20.67 -3.73 11.30
N ALA A 7 19.93 -2.75 10.76
CA ALA A 7 19.47 -2.77 9.37
C ALA A 7 20.62 -2.67 8.37
N ARG A 8 21.65 -1.86 8.68
CA ARG A 8 22.90 -1.78 7.90
C ARG A 8 23.70 -3.06 7.93
N GLU A 9 23.91 -3.65 9.10
CA GLU A 9 24.71 -4.88 9.25
C GLU A 9 24.07 -6.09 8.56
N LEU A 10 22.74 -6.11 8.45
CA LEU A 10 22.02 -7.19 7.75
C LEU A 10 21.84 -6.93 6.24
N GLY A 11 22.34 -5.81 5.69
CA GLY A 11 22.19 -5.48 4.27
C GLY A 11 20.73 -5.27 3.83
N ILE A 12 19.84 -4.93 4.76
CA ILE A 12 18.38 -4.81 4.51
C ILE A 12 18.02 -3.44 3.92
N GLU A 13 18.98 -2.52 3.77
CA GLU A 13 18.71 -1.14 3.31
C GLU A 13 18.33 -1.03 1.83
N ASP A 14 18.58 -2.06 1.01
CA ASP A 14 18.53 -1.95 -0.45
C ASP A 14 17.68 -3.05 -1.13
N LEU A 15 16.39 -3.09 -0.79
CA LEU A 15 15.40 -3.88 -1.54
C LEU A 15 15.00 -3.14 -2.82
N PHE A 16 15.65 -3.50 -3.94
CA PHE A 16 15.34 -2.96 -5.26
C PHE A 16 14.14 -3.64 -5.90
N SER A 17 13.48 -2.93 -6.82
CA SER A 17 12.45 -3.54 -7.67
C SER A 17 13.09 -4.61 -8.54
N THR A 18 12.55 -5.84 -8.49
CA THR A 18 12.91 -6.95 -9.38
C THR A 18 11.98 -7.06 -10.59
N LEU A 19 11.02 -6.14 -10.75
CA LEU A 19 10.11 -6.15 -11.90
C LEU A 19 10.84 -5.81 -13.20
N SER A 20 10.66 -6.66 -14.20
CA SER A 20 11.01 -6.37 -15.59
C SER A 20 9.93 -5.55 -16.29
N GLN A 21 10.27 -4.93 -17.43
CA GLN A 21 9.31 -4.16 -18.24
C GLN A 21 8.11 -5.01 -18.68
N ALA A 22 8.36 -6.24 -19.15
CA ALA A 22 7.29 -7.18 -19.49
C ALA A 22 6.41 -7.55 -18.28
N SER A 23 6.96 -7.56 -17.06
CA SER A 23 6.18 -7.77 -15.84
C SER A 23 5.35 -6.55 -15.48
N LEU A 24 5.86 -5.33 -15.70
CA LEU A 24 5.12 -4.10 -15.50
C LEU A 24 3.87 -4.04 -16.38
N GLU A 25 4.00 -4.35 -17.67
CA GLU A 25 2.90 -4.36 -18.63
C GLU A 25 1.81 -5.37 -18.23
N ARG A 26 2.21 -6.56 -17.79
CA ARG A 26 1.29 -7.58 -17.26
C ARG A 26 0.54 -7.09 -16.03
N VAL A 27 1.25 -6.52 -15.05
CA VAL A 27 0.65 -5.97 -13.82
C VAL A 27 -0.32 -4.85 -14.17
N ALA A 28 0.11 -3.91 -15.01
CA ALA A 28 -0.72 -2.78 -15.39
C ALA A 28 -1.99 -3.21 -16.14
N SER A 29 -1.88 -4.19 -17.05
CA SER A 29 -3.04 -4.80 -17.70
C SER A 29 -3.96 -5.52 -16.70
N GLN A 30 -3.40 -6.35 -15.82
CA GLN A 30 -4.14 -7.13 -14.83
C GLN A 30 -4.97 -6.23 -13.88
N TYR A 31 -4.44 -5.07 -13.51
CA TYR A 31 -5.09 -4.15 -12.58
C TYR A 31 -5.76 -2.95 -13.26
N GLY A 32 -5.84 -2.93 -14.59
CA GLY A 32 -6.50 -1.86 -15.34
C GLY A 32 -5.84 -0.49 -15.18
N LEU A 33 -4.52 -0.45 -15.00
CA LEU A 33 -3.76 0.80 -14.90
C LEU A 33 -3.61 1.40 -16.30
N CYS A 34 -4.50 2.34 -16.63
CA CYS A 34 -4.50 3.08 -17.88
C CYS A 34 -4.48 4.60 -17.61
N PRO A 35 -3.78 5.39 -18.45
CA PRO A 35 -2.95 4.95 -19.56
C PRO A 35 -1.58 4.40 -19.09
N LEU A 36 -1.02 3.44 -19.84
CA LEU A 36 0.24 2.74 -19.48
C LEU A 36 1.45 3.68 -19.43
N ASP A 37 1.43 4.76 -20.20
CA ASP A 37 2.43 5.83 -20.18
C ASP A 37 2.46 6.60 -18.85
N GLY A 38 1.50 6.36 -17.95
CA GLY A 38 1.53 6.88 -16.58
C GLY A 38 2.34 6.03 -15.60
N VAL A 39 2.65 4.78 -15.95
CA VAL A 39 3.19 3.74 -15.06
C VAL A 39 4.63 3.38 -15.45
N PHE A 40 5.55 3.40 -14.48
CA PHE A 40 6.97 3.20 -14.73
C PHE A 40 7.62 2.32 -13.66
N LEU A 41 8.70 1.64 -14.05
CA LEU A 41 9.61 1.03 -13.08
C LEU A 41 10.39 2.13 -12.33
N PRO A 42 10.63 1.96 -11.02
CA PRO A 42 11.55 2.84 -10.30
C PRO A 42 12.97 2.67 -10.86
N ARG A 43 13.78 3.73 -10.80
CA ARG A 43 15.22 3.62 -11.12
C ARG A 43 15.91 2.70 -10.09
N PRO A 44 17.04 2.07 -10.42
CA PRO A 44 17.73 1.17 -9.49
C PRO A 44 18.00 1.80 -8.12
N THR A 45 18.36 3.07 -8.04
CA THR A 45 18.64 3.76 -6.76
C THR A 45 17.45 4.56 -6.22
N GLN A 46 16.27 4.41 -6.82
CA GLN A 46 15.09 5.17 -6.42
C GLN A 46 14.38 4.50 -5.24
N HIS A 47 14.37 5.20 -4.12
CA HIS A 47 13.64 4.75 -2.95
C HIS A 47 12.16 5.14 -3.04
N MET A 48 11.34 4.30 -2.43
CA MET A 48 9.89 4.48 -2.34
C MET A 48 9.46 5.74 -1.56
N LYS A 49 10.33 6.23 -0.65
CA LYS A 49 10.12 7.50 0.08
C LYS A 49 10.36 8.74 -0.79
N ASP A 50 11.08 8.58 -1.90
CA ASP A 50 11.50 9.65 -2.81
C ASP A 50 11.01 9.36 -4.25
N PRO A 51 9.68 9.32 -4.49
CA PRO A 51 9.14 9.12 -5.83
C PRO A 51 9.45 10.33 -6.73
N PRO A 52 9.38 10.19 -8.07
CA PRO A 52 9.47 11.33 -8.96
C PRO A 52 8.35 12.36 -8.65
N PRO A 53 8.54 13.64 -9.00
CA PRO A 53 7.46 14.62 -8.93
C PRO A 53 6.19 14.13 -9.63
N ASP A 54 5.03 14.41 -9.05
CA ASP A 54 3.70 14.03 -9.55
C ASP A 54 3.47 12.52 -9.70
N LYS A 55 4.29 11.70 -9.03
CA LYS A 55 4.17 10.24 -9.04
C LYS A 55 4.08 9.71 -7.62
N VAL A 56 3.42 8.56 -7.50
CA VAL A 56 3.35 7.79 -6.27
C VAL A 56 3.97 6.41 -6.51
N GLY A 57 4.85 6.00 -5.60
CA GLY A 57 5.37 4.63 -5.60
C GLY A 57 4.32 3.67 -5.04
N ILE A 58 4.13 2.51 -5.67
CA ILE A 58 3.23 1.46 -5.18
C ILE A 58 3.94 0.10 -5.30
N TYR A 59 3.89 -0.71 -4.25
CA TYR A 59 4.32 -2.11 -4.33
C TYR A 59 3.26 -2.94 -5.04
N VAL A 60 3.66 -3.81 -5.97
CA VAL A 60 2.75 -4.77 -6.60
C VAL A 60 2.01 -5.60 -5.56
N LYS A 61 2.70 -6.01 -4.49
CA LYS A 61 2.09 -6.72 -3.35
C LYS A 61 0.93 -5.96 -2.69
N THR A 62 0.94 -4.63 -2.72
CA THR A 62 -0.17 -3.82 -2.20
C THR A 62 -1.40 -3.92 -3.12
N MET A 63 -1.19 -4.06 -4.43
CA MET A 63 -2.27 -4.34 -5.39
C MET A 63 -2.78 -5.77 -5.27
N GLU A 64 -1.89 -6.75 -5.07
CA GLU A 64 -2.26 -8.13 -4.73
C GLU A 64 -3.10 -8.19 -3.45
N ALA A 65 -2.78 -7.35 -2.46
CA ALA A 65 -3.55 -7.20 -1.22
C ALA A 65 -4.91 -6.50 -1.39
N GLY A 66 -5.26 -6.06 -2.61
CA GLY A 66 -6.58 -5.55 -2.95
C GLY A 66 -6.67 -4.05 -3.25
N LEU A 67 -5.56 -3.30 -3.23
CA LEU A 67 -5.56 -1.90 -3.67
C LEU A 67 -6.01 -1.79 -5.13
N ARG A 68 -6.95 -0.89 -5.41
CA ARG A 68 -7.45 -0.57 -6.75
C ARG A 68 -7.55 0.94 -6.94
N PHE A 69 -7.53 1.39 -8.19
CA PHE A 69 -7.69 2.79 -8.57
C PHE A 69 -8.99 3.02 -9.37
N PRO A 70 -9.67 4.15 -9.19
CA PRO A 70 -9.46 5.14 -8.14
C PRO A 70 -9.64 4.54 -6.74
N ILE A 71 -8.93 5.07 -5.73
CA ILE A 71 -9.04 4.58 -4.36
C ILE A 71 -10.43 4.92 -3.79
N SER A 72 -10.90 4.13 -2.82
CA SER A 72 -12.18 4.39 -2.18
C SER A 72 -12.11 5.63 -1.29
N LYS A 73 -13.25 6.31 -1.12
CA LYS A 73 -13.35 7.47 -0.23
C LYS A 73 -12.93 7.13 1.21
N PHE A 74 -13.25 5.92 1.66
CA PHE A 74 -12.83 5.43 2.96
C PHE A 74 -11.30 5.31 3.07
N LEU A 75 -10.63 4.79 2.04
CA LEU A 75 -9.18 4.67 2.04
C LEU A 75 -8.49 6.05 2.04
N GLU A 76 -9.03 7.03 1.31
CA GLU A 76 -8.58 8.43 1.37
C GLU A 76 -8.72 9.03 2.77
N ASP A 77 -9.89 8.85 3.40
CA ASP A 77 -10.16 9.36 4.75
C ASP A 77 -9.25 8.70 5.79
N LEU A 78 -8.92 7.42 5.61
CA LEU A 78 -7.99 6.69 6.46
C LEU A 78 -6.57 7.24 6.35
N PHE A 79 -6.05 7.43 5.13
CA PHE A 79 -4.72 8.03 4.92
C PHE A 79 -4.64 9.45 5.48
N SER A 80 -5.69 10.25 5.27
CA SER A 80 -5.78 11.60 5.80
C SER A 80 -5.82 11.61 7.33
N HIS A 81 -6.56 10.69 7.95
CA HIS A 81 -6.69 10.61 9.41
C HIS A 81 -5.37 10.25 10.11
N TYR A 82 -4.61 9.32 9.53
CA TYR A 82 -3.34 8.86 10.12
C TYR A 82 -2.11 9.62 9.61
N PHE A 83 -2.29 10.54 8.66
CA PHE A 83 -1.19 11.24 7.97
C PHE A 83 -0.14 10.28 7.39
N ILE A 84 -0.60 9.14 6.86
CA ILE A 84 0.27 8.12 6.27
C ILE A 84 0.28 8.21 4.75
N HIS A 85 1.45 8.08 4.17
CA HIS A 85 1.60 7.90 2.74
C HIS A 85 1.41 6.42 2.36
N ILE A 86 0.79 6.13 1.22
CA ILE A 86 0.47 4.77 0.78
C ILE A 86 1.71 3.85 0.73
N SER A 87 2.88 4.41 0.43
CA SER A 87 4.14 3.65 0.39
C SER A 87 4.61 3.11 1.74
N GLN A 88 4.17 3.73 2.84
CA GLN A 88 4.53 3.31 4.21
C GLN A 88 3.65 2.16 4.70
N LEU A 89 2.57 1.86 3.98
CA LEU A 89 1.65 0.81 4.36
C LEU A 89 2.18 -0.56 3.92
N LYS A 90 2.33 -1.46 4.88
CA LYS A 90 2.66 -2.87 4.59
C LYS A 90 1.52 -3.53 3.81
N PRO A 91 1.79 -4.45 2.87
CA PRO A 91 0.75 -5.17 2.13
C PRO A 91 -0.29 -5.84 3.03
N ASN A 92 0.13 -6.41 4.16
CA ASN A 92 -0.80 -7.02 5.14
C ASN A 92 -1.76 -6.00 5.77
N SER A 93 -1.32 -4.76 5.98
CA SER A 93 -2.19 -3.69 6.48
C SER A 93 -3.20 -3.28 5.41
N MET A 94 -2.81 -3.22 4.13
CA MET A 94 -3.74 -2.98 3.03
C MET A 94 -4.82 -4.06 2.96
N PHE A 95 -4.44 -5.34 3.08
CA PHE A 95 -5.40 -6.45 3.09
C PHE A 95 -6.45 -6.27 4.20
N LYS A 96 -6.03 -5.89 5.42
CA LYS A 96 -6.98 -5.61 6.52
C LYS A 96 -7.95 -4.49 6.15
N ILE A 97 -7.45 -3.39 5.60
CA ILE A 97 -8.28 -2.24 5.20
C ILE A 97 -9.31 -2.63 4.14
N VAL A 98 -8.88 -3.36 3.11
CA VAL A 98 -9.76 -3.86 2.05
C VAL A 98 -10.79 -4.85 2.60
N ALA A 99 -10.39 -5.78 3.47
CA ALA A 99 -11.29 -6.73 4.10
C ALA A 99 -12.37 -6.02 4.92
N PHE A 100 -12.01 -4.98 5.67
CA PHE A 100 -12.96 -4.14 6.40
C PHE A 100 -13.98 -3.48 5.47
N GLU A 101 -13.51 -2.86 4.39
CA GLU A 101 -14.39 -2.20 3.44
C GLU A 101 -15.36 -3.19 2.78
N LEU A 102 -14.89 -4.39 2.42
CA LEU A 102 -15.73 -5.47 1.91
C LEU A 102 -16.77 -5.94 2.94
N MET A 103 -16.39 -6.07 4.22
CA MET A 103 -17.33 -6.43 5.29
C MET A 103 -18.41 -5.35 5.48
N CYS A 104 -18.04 -4.07 5.47
CA CYS A 104 -18.99 -2.96 5.53
C CYS A 104 -19.97 -3.01 4.36
N LYS A 105 -19.47 -3.22 3.12
CA LYS A 105 -20.30 -3.37 1.92
C LYS A 105 -21.26 -4.55 2.03
N ALA A 106 -20.79 -5.71 2.49
CA ALA A 106 -21.62 -6.90 2.68
C ALA A 106 -22.74 -6.68 3.71
N LYS A 107 -22.47 -5.86 4.74
CA LYS A 107 -23.45 -5.47 5.78
C LYS A 107 -24.30 -4.25 5.41
N LYS A 108 -24.10 -3.66 4.22
CA LYS A 108 -24.75 -2.42 3.79
C LYS A 108 -24.53 -1.24 4.76
N VAL A 109 -23.37 -1.21 5.41
CA VAL A 109 -22.92 -0.12 6.29
C VAL A 109 -21.84 0.67 5.56
N GLY A 110 -21.86 2.00 5.71
CA GLY A 110 -20.81 2.85 5.16
C GLY A 110 -19.47 2.64 5.91
N PRO A 111 -18.38 2.29 5.24
CA PRO A 111 -17.07 2.20 5.88
C PRO A 111 -16.62 3.60 6.35
N CYS A 112 -16.14 3.71 7.58
CA CYS A 112 -15.63 4.97 8.12
C CYS A 112 -14.48 4.73 9.13
N VAL A 113 -13.62 5.73 9.30
CA VAL A 113 -12.42 5.61 10.14
C VAL A 113 -12.74 5.28 11.61
N PRO A 114 -13.77 5.87 12.27
CA PRO A 114 -14.12 5.50 13.64
C PRO A 114 -14.50 4.02 13.77
N LEU A 115 -15.29 3.49 12.85
CA LEU A 115 -15.70 2.09 12.86
C LEU A 115 -14.53 1.14 12.62
N PHE A 116 -13.63 1.47 11.69
CA PHE A 116 -12.39 0.75 11.46
C PHE A 116 -11.55 0.66 12.74
N ARG A 117 -11.38 1.78 13.45
CA ARG A 117 -10.63 1.84 14.71
C ARG A 117 -11.24 0.98 15.80
N ILE A 118 -12.56 0.98 15.94
CA ILE A 118 -13.24 0.13 16.92
C ILE A 118 -13.00 -1.34 16.61
N LEU A 119 -13.20 -1.76 15.35
CA LEU A 119 -13.07 -3.16 14.96
C LEU A 119 -11.63 -3.68 15.15
N TYR A 120 -10.62 -2.92 14.71
CA TYR A 120 -9.22 -3.37 14.82
C TYR A 120 -8.61 -3.14 16.21
N ARG A 121 -9.19 -2.29 17.06
CA ARG A 121 -8.84 -2.26 18.49
C ARG A 121 -9.23 -3.55 19.21
N LEU A 122 -10.32 -4.21 18.81
CA LEU A 122 -10.71 -5.50 19.38
C LEU A 122 -9.74 -6.64 19.00
N SER A 123 -8.85 -6.41 18.02
CA SER A 123 -7.87 -7.40 17.55
C SER A 123 -6.48 -7.26 18.19
N SER A 124 -6.27 -6.30 19.09
CA SER A 124 -5.13 -6.37 20.01
C SER A 124 -5.53 -7.32 21.13
N SER A 125 -5.12 -8.59 21.03
CA SER A 125 -4.99 -9.43 22.21
C SER A 125 -4.03 -8.71 23.15
N GLU A 126 -4.54 -8.27 24.30
CA GLU A 126 -3.70 -8.18 25.49
C GLU A 126 -3.26 -9.62 25.79
N ASP A 127 -1.99 -9.90 25.55
CA ASP A 127 -1.17 -10.94 26.18
C ASP A 127 0.30 -10.50 26.11
#